data_AF-A0A7W1L6W4-F1
#
_entry.id   AF-A0A7W1L6W4-F1
#
_cell.length_a   1.000
_cell.length_b   1.000
_cell.length_c   1.000
_cell.angle_alpha   90.00
_cell.angle_beta   90.00
_cell.angle_gamma   90.00
#
_symmetry.space_group_name_H-M   'P 1'
#
loop_
_entity.id
_entity.type
_entity.pdbx_description
1 polymer ?
#
loop_
_entity_poly.entity_id
_entity_poly.type
_entity_poly.pdbx_seq_one_letter_code
_entity_poly.pdbx_strand_id
1 'polypeptide(L)'
;MPRRYVIALIKHETNTFSPLATPLASFGHGNGPAFGDAARERFAGTNTPMAAYLDLARREGAEIVTPVAAESWPSNKASRQTFETLVQPVETAVRAGCDAVFLDLHGAMVIEDCDDAEGEIVTRIRCIAPRMPIAATLDYHTNLSRELVENATVITGYKTYPHIDMYEAGHLAGDLLVRALDGQIEPVMAWGWKPLLASIMRHAPEDGPSGDIVAYARQMEANGIVLAATLLPSFPH
;
A
#
# COMPACT_ATOMS: atom_id res chain seq x y z
N MET A 1 -9.28 -24.65 9.73
CA MET A 1 -9.50 -24.25 8.33
C MET A 1 -8.31 -23.43 7.90
N PRO A 2 -7.88 -23.44 6.63
CA PRO A 2 -6.84 -22.51 6.18
C PRO A 2 -7.28 -21.07 6.45
N ARG A 3 -6.34 -20.19 6.77
CA ARG A 3 -6.62 -18.75 6.86
C ARG A 3 -7.06 -18.24 5.48
N ARG A 4 -7.85 -17.19 5.43
CA ARG A 4 -8.30 -16.53 4.20
C ARG A 4 -7.78 -15.12 4.13
N TYR A 5 -7.02 -14.79 3.09
CA TYR A 5 -6.39 -13.48 2.91
C TYR A 5 -7.01 -12.73 1.74
N VAL A 6 -7.42 -11.49 1.98
CA VAL A 6 -7.80 -10.55 0.92
C VAL A 6 -6.55 -9.77 0.53
N ILE A 7 -6.15 -9.86 -0.73
CA ILE A 7 -4.95 -9.21 -1.27
C ILE A 7 -5.37 -8.30 -2.41
N ALA A 8 -5.20 -6.99 -2.26
CA ALA A 8 -5.65 -6.01 -3.25
C ALA A 8 -4.56 -5.00 -3.58
N LEU A 9 -4.57 -4.52 -4.82
CA LEU A 9 -3.68 -3.46 -5.30
C LEU A 9 -4.53 -2.32 -5.86
N ILE A 10 -4.36 -1.12 -5.32
CA ILE A 10 -4.97 0.12 -5.82
C ILE A 10 -3.91 1.21 -5.71
N LYS A 11 -3.30 1.58 -6.85
CA LYS A 11 -2.20 2.54 -6.91
C LYS A 11 -2.45 3.63 -7.94
N HIS A 12 -2.33 4.86 -7.51
CA HIS A 12 -2.25 6.01 -8.41
C HIS A 12 -1.52 7.14 -7.70
N GLU A 13 -0.57 7.77 -8.40
CA GLU A 13 0.07 8.99 -7.94
C GLU A 13 -0.67 10.18 -8.58
N THR A 14 -1.35 10.97 -7.76
CA THR A 14 -2.10 12.11 -8.30
C THR A 14 -1.26 13.37 -8.33
N ASN A 15 -1.07 13.93 -9.53
CA ASN A 15 -0.69 15.32 -9.71
C ASN A 15 -1.95 16.15 -9.93
N THR A 16 -2.35 16.91 -8.91
CA THR A 16 -3.60 17.68 -8.90
C THR A 16 -3.60 18.85 -9.91
N PHE A 17 -2.43 19.22 -10.43
CA PHE A 17 -2.28 20.22 -11.49
C PHE A 17 -2.26 19.61 -12.91
N SER A 18 -2.23 18.28 -13.03
CA SER A 18 -2.15 17.62 -14.32
C SER A 18 -3.39 17.88 -15.17
N PRO A 19 -3.27 18.21 -16.46
CA PRO A 19 -4.42 18.32 -17.35
C PRO A 19 -4.94 16.96 -17.83
N LEU A 20 -4.23 15.86 -17.54
CA LEU A 20 -4.55 14.52 -18.04
C LEU A 20 -5.52 13.82 -17.09
N ALA A 21 -6.72 13.54 -17.58
CA ALA A 21 -7.71 12.78 -16.82
C ALA A 21 -7.24 11.35 -16.50
N THR A 22 -7.79 10.79 -15.43
CA THR A 22 -7.48 9.43 -14.95
C THR A 22 -8.73 8.56 -15.02
N PRO A 23 -9.12 8.09 -16.23
CA PRO A 23 -10.28 7.23 -16.40
C PRO A 23 -10.02 5.83 -15.83
N LEU A 24 -11.07 5.09 -15.46
CA LEU A 24 -10.93 3.68 -15.01
C LEU A 24 -10.05 2.81 -15.93
N ALA A 25 -10.09 3.02 -17.24
CA ALA A 25 -9.27 2.28 -18.21
C ALA A 25 -7.75 2.49 -18.04
N SER A 26 -7.32 3.58 -17.39
CA SER A 26 -5.90 3.84 -17.11
C SER A 26 -5.35 2.97 -15.98
N PHE A 27 -6.21 2.42 -15.11
CA PHE A 27 -5.85 1.54 -13.99
C PHE A 27 -5.50 0.13 -14.45
N GLY A 28 -4.40 0.00 -15.16
CA GLY A 28 -3.90 -1.18 -15.85
C GLY A 28 -3.04 -0.79 -17.04
N HIS A 29 -2.46 0.41 -16.99
CA HIS A 29 -1.67 1.04 -18.04
C HIS A 29 -2.37 1.04 -19.41
N GLY A 30 -3.68 1.30 -19.41
CA GLY A 30 -4.52 1.32 -20.61
C GLY A 30 -5.33 0.05 -20.86
N ASN A 31 -5.09 -1.03 -20.10
CA ASN A 31 -5.85 -2.28 -20.19
C ASN A 31 -7.02 -2.38 -19.20
N GLY A 32 -7.21 -1.36 -18.37
CA GLY A 32 -8.13 -1.38 -17.25
C GLY A 32 -7.75 -2.35 -16.12
N PRO A 33 -8.50 -2.30 -15.01
CA PRO A 33 -8.20 -3.05 -13.80
C PRO A 33 -8.40 -4.55 -14.02
N ALA A 34 -7.61 -5.35 -13.30
CA ALA A 34 -7.80 -6.79 -13.23
C ALA A 34 -8.61 -7.14 -11.98
N PHE A 35 -9.44 -8.17 -12.08
CA PHE A 35 -10.27 -8.66 -10.97
C PHE A 35 -10.14 -10.18 -10.82
N GLY A 36 -10.34 -10.70 -9.62
CA GLY A 36 -10.33 -12.14 -9.35
C GLY A 36 -9.01 -12.81 -9.74
N ASP A 37 -9.11 -13.96 -10.42
CA ASP A 37 -7.94 -14.74 -10.85
C ASP A 37 -7.02 -13.94 -11.80
N ALA A 38 -7.57 -13.07 -12.65
CA ALA A 38 -6.77 -12.23 -13.55
C ALA A 38 -5.90 -11.23 -12.77
N ALA A 39 -6.36 -10.74 -11.62
CA ALA A 39 -5.56 -9.89 -10.74
C ALA A 39 -4.37 -10.66 -10.16
N ARG A 40 -4.60 -11.90 -9.71
CA ARG A 40 -3.56 -12.78 -9.21
C ARG A 40 -2.52 -13.11 -10.29
N GLU A 41 -2.97 -13.48 -11.49
CA GLU A 41 -2.08 -13.86 -12.60
C GLU A 41 -1.22 -12.69 -13.08
N ARG A 42 -1.80 -11.47 -13.12
CA ARG A 42 -1.11 -10.28 -13.58
C ARG A 42 0.09 -9.90 -12.70
N PHE A 43 0.00 -10.12 -11.40
CA PHE A 43 1.03 -9.71 -10.43
C PHE A 43 1.80 -10.88 -9.81
N ALA A 44 1.50 -12.13 -10.15
CA ALA A 44 2.31 -13.25 -9.69
C ALA A 44 3.72 -13.20 -10.31
N GLY A 45 4.76 -13.32 -9.49
CA GLY A 45 6.15 -13.35 -9.95
C GLY A 45 6.71 -12.01 -10.42
N THR A 46 6.02 -10.90 -10.16
CA THR A 46 6.54 -9.54 -10.40
C THR A 46 7.33 -9.03 -9.20
N ASN A 47 8.10 -7.95 -9.36
CA ASN A 47 8.74 -7.24 -8.26
C ASN A 47 7.76 -6.24 -7.62
N THR A 48 6.66 -6.69 -7.02
CA THR A 48 5.67 -5.82 -6.37
C THR A 48 5.28 -6.31 -4.98
N PRO A 49 4.73 -5.44 -4.11
CA PRO A 49 4.21 -5.87 -2.82
C PRO A 49 3.08 -6.90 -2.96
N MET A 50 2.18 -6.72 -3.93
CA MET A 50 1.15 -7.71 -4.22
C MET A 50 1.73 -9.10 -4.51
N ALA A 51 2.83 -9.20 -5.28
CA ALA A 51 3.51 -10.47 -5.53
C ALA A 51 4.05 -11.10 -4.24
N ALA A 52 4.67 -10.30 -3.37
CA ALA A 52 5.16 -10.75 -2.07
C ALA A 52 4.03 -11.29 -1.18
N TYR A 53 2.87 -10.62 -1.16
CA TYR A 53 1.69 -11.09 -0.42
C TYR A 53 1.14 -12.41 -0.98
N LEU A 54 1.14 -12.59 -2.31
CA LEU A 54 0.73 -13.84 -2.94
C LEU A 54 1.65 -15.00 -2.55
N ASP A 55 2.97 -14.79 -2.57
CA ASP A 55 3.94 -15.80 -2.19
C ASP A 55 3.86 -16.15 -0.69
N LEU A 56 3.67 -15.12 0.15
CA LEU A 56 3.43 -15.31 1.57
C LEU A 56 2.17 -16.13 1.82
N ALA A 57 1.05 -15.81 1.17
CA ALA A 57 -0.19 -16.56 1.33
C ALA A 57 -0.04 -18.03 0.90
N ARG A 58 0.70 -18.30 -0.18
CA ARG A 58 1.03 -19.67 -0.63
C ARG A 58 1.85 -20.42 0.42
N ARG A 59 2.86 -19.77 1.01
CA ARG A 59 3.70 -20.34 2.06
C ARG A 59 2.89 -20.69 3.32
N GLU A 60 1.95 -19.83 3.70
CA GLU A 60 1.06 -20.04 4.84
C GLU A 60 -0.05 -21.08 4.57
N GLY A 61 -0.19 -21.57 3.33
CA GLY A 61 -1.32 -22.42 2.93
C GLY A 61 -2.68 -21.72 3.05
N ALA A 62 -2.70 -20.39 2.94
CA ALA A 62 -3.91 -19.58 3.05
C ALA A 62 -4.72 -19.59 1.74
N GLU A 63 -6.04 -19.46 1.86
CA GLU A 63 -6.92 -19.14 0.74
C GLU A 63 -6.66 -17.70 0.28
N ILE A 64 -6.41 -17.52 -1.02
CA ILE A 64 -6.12 -16.22 -1.62
C ILE A 64 -7.37 -15.66 -2.30
N VAL A 65 -7.79 -14.47 -1.89
CA VAL A 65 -8.83 -13.68 -2.56
C VAL A 65 -8.23 -12.39 -3.09
N THR A 66 -8.16 -12.26 -4.41
CA THR A 66 -7.66 -11.05 -5.09
C THR A 66 -8.79 -10.28 -5.76
N PRO A 67 -9.56 -9.45 -5.02
CA PRO A 67 -10.75 -8.82 -5.57
C PRO A 67 -10.42 -7.83 -6.69
N VAL A 68 -9.30 -7.13 -6.60
CA VAL A 68 -8.88 -6.11 -7.58
C VAL A 68 -7.36 -5.96 -7.59
N ALA A 69 -6.80 -5.69 -8.77
CA ALA A 69 -5.47 -5.12 -8.93
C ALA A 69 -5.50 -4.04 -10.01
N ALA A 70 -5.16 -2.83 -9.61
CA ALA A 70 -5.40 -1.60 -10.37
C ALA A 70 -4.28 -0.58 -10.10
N GLU A 71 -3.43 -0.33 -11.08
CA GLU A 71 -2.40 0.71 -11.03
C GLU A 71 -2.41 1.60 -12.27
N SER A 72 -2.17 2.88 -12.09
CA SER A 72 -2.09 3.83 -13.19
C SER A 72 -0.85 4.73 -13.09
N TRP A 73 -0.41 5.22 -14.25
CA TRP A 73 0.64 6.24 -14.33
C TRP A 73 0.21 7.54 -13.63
N PRO A 74 1.17 8.37 -13.19
CA PRO A 74 0.85 9.64 -12.57
C PRO A 74 0.03 10.56 -13.50
N SER A 75 -1.09 11.08 -12.98
CA SER A 75 -2.03 11.92 -13.73
C SER A 75 -2.95 12.68 -12.78
N ASN A 76 -4.00 13.34 -13.28
CA ASN A 76 -4.92 14.13 -12.44
C ASN A 76 -5.76 13.24 -11.50
N LYS A 77 -6.54 13.83 -10.60
CA LYS A 77 -7.45 13.13 -9.69
C LYS A 77 -8.28 12.07 -10.41
N ALA A 78 -8.43 10.91 -9.80
CA ALA A 78 -9.40 9.92 -10.29
C ALA A 78 -10.82 10.35 -9.91
N SER A 79 -11.80 9.95 -10.72
CA SER A 79 -13.20 10.25 -10.39
C SER A 79 -13.69 9.42 -9.21
N ARG A 80 -14.67 9.95 -8.46
CA ARG A 80 -15.36 9.20 -7.39
C ARG A 80 -15.88 7.86 -7.91
N GLN A 81 -16.47 7.85 -9.11
CA GLN A 81 -16.97 6.61 -9.74
C GLN A 81 -15.86 5.59 -9.99
N THR A 82 -14.67 6.03 -10.42
CA THR A 82 -13.52 5.14 -10.64
C THR A 82 -13.10 4.52 -9.31
N PHE A 83 -12.96 5.33 -8.26
CA PHE A 83 -12.64 4.86 -6.92
C PHE A 83 -13.65 3.83 -6.40
N GLU A 84 -14.95 4.11 -6.48
CA GLU A 84 -15.98 3.16 -6.05
C GLU A 84 -15.88 1.83 -6.81
N THR A 85 -15.61 1.87 -8.11
CA THR A 85 -15.45 0.66 -8.93
C THR A 85 -14.29 -0.21 -8.47
N LEU A 86 -13.20 0.40 -7.97
CA LEU A 86 -12.02 -0.31 -7.48
C LEU A 86 -12.19 -0.81 -6.04
N VAL A 87 -12.87 -0.05 -5.18
CA VAL A 87 -12.97 -0.34 -3.74
C VAL A 87 -14.11 -1.31 -3.41
N GLN A 88 -15.25 -1.24 -4.11
CA GLN A 88 -16.40 -2.12 -3.84
C GLN A 88 -16.08 -3.64 -3.87
N PRO A 89 -15.24 -4.14 -4.81
CA PRO A 89 -14.79 -5.54 -4.77
C PRO A 89 -14.03 -5.90 -3.49
N VAL A 90 -13.21 -4.99 -2.95
CA VAL A 90 -12.47 -5.19 -1.69
C VAL A 90 -13.44 -5.28 -0.53
N GLU A 91 -14.39 -4.34 -0.44
CA GLU A 91 -15.43 -4.35 0.60
C GLU A 91 -16.27 -5.64 0.55
N THR A 92 -16.63 -6.08 -0.65
CA THR A 92 -17.38 -7.33 -0.86
C THR A 92 -16.60 -8.54 -0.35
N ALA A 93 -15.30 -8.62 -0.66
CA ALA A 93 -14.43 -9.69 -0.18
C ALA A 93 -14.29 -9.68 1.34
N VAL A 94 -14.15 -8.51 1.96
CA VAL A 94 -14.07 -8.38 3.43
C VAL A 94 -15.40 -8.76 4.09
N ARG A 95 -16.55 -8.36 3.53
CA ARG A 95 -17.89 -8.75 4.03
C ARG A 95 -18.13 -10.26 3.97
N ALA A 96 -17.53 -10.95 3.01
CA ALA A 96 -17.59 -12.40 2.91
C ALA A 96 -16.78 -13.13 4.01
N GLY A 97 -15.94 -12.40 4.76
CA GLY A 97 -15.09 -12.93 5.81
C GLY A 97 -13.68 -13.23 5.34
N CYS A 98 -12.69 -12.79 6.11
CA CYS A 98 -11.26 -13.09 5.94
C CYS A 98 -10.56 -13.01 7.29
N ASP A 99 -9.31 -13.45 7.36
CA ASP A 99 -8.46 -13.37 8.55
C ASP A 99 -7.51 -12.17 8.51
N ALA A 100 -7.20 -11.66 7.32
CA ALA A 100 -6.37 -10.48 7.13
C ALA A 100 -6.58 -9.84 5.74
N VAL A 101 -6.24 -8.56 5.66
CA VAL A 101 -6.20 -7.78 4.42
C VAL A 101 -4.78 -7.29 4.17
N PHE A 102 -4.28 -7.50 2.95
CA PHE A 102 -2.99 -7.01 2.48
C PHE A 102 -3.22 -6.05 1.32
N LEU A 103 -2.77 -4.82 1.49
CA LEU A 103 -2.98 -3.73 0.54
C LEU A 103 -1.64 -3.28 -0.03
N ASP A 104 -1.56 -3.28 -1.35
CA ASP A 104 -0.51 -2.64 -2.13
C ASP A 104 -1.06 -1.30 -2.63
N LEU A 105 -0.70 -0.23 -1.92
CA LEU A 105 -1.23 1.12 -2.14
C LEU A 105 -0.09 2.05 -2.59
N HIS A 106 -0.44 3.16 -3.23
CA HIS A 106 0.56 4.17 -3.56
C HIS A 106 0.82 5.05 -2.34
N GLY A 107 -0.23 5.59 -1.72
CA GLY A 107 -0.15 6.58 -0.65
C GLY A 107 -0.26 8.02 -1.12
N ALA A 108 -0.54 8.27 -2.41
CA ALA A 108 -0.68 9.62 -2.96
C ALA A 108 -1.86 9.73 -3.94
N MET A 109 -2.86 8.85 -3.79
CA MET A 109 -4.04 8.89 -4.62
C MET A 109 -5.02 9.94 -4.09
N VAL A 110 -5.37 10.88 -4.96
CA VAL A 110 -6.40 11.88 -4.71
C VAL A 110 -7.57 11.62 -5.66
N ILE A 111 -8.78 11.80 -5.14
CA ILE A 111 -10.02 11.72 -5.92
C ILE A 111 -10.78 13.04 -5.85
N GLU A 112 -11.76 13.22 -6.74
CA GLU A 112 -12.44 14.52 -6.95
C GLU A 112 -12.96 15.19 -5.65
N ASP A 113 -13.38 14.41 -4.66
CA ASP A 113 -14.00 14.85 -3.42
C ASP A 113 -13.27 14.37 -2.14
N CYS A 114 -12.07 13.78 -2.27
CA CYS A 114 -11.28 13.29 -1.15
C CYS A 114 -9.78 13.33 -1.48
N ASP A 115 -8.99 13.98 -0.62
CA ASP A 115 -7.54 14.15 -0.80
C ASP A 115 -6.72 12.97 -0.22
N ASP A 116 -7.37 12.02 0.44
CA ASP A 116 -6.74 10.82 1.03
C ASP A 116 -7.54 9.56 0.70
N ALA A 117 -7.36 9.06 -0.53
CA ALA A 117 -8.07 7.87 -0.99
C ALA A 117 -7.65 6.61 -0.23
N GLU A 118 -6.38 6.49 0.16
CA GLU A 118 -5.84 5.37 0.93
C GLU A 118 -6.43 5.31 2.34
N GLY A 119 -6.53 6.44 3.04
CA GLY A 119 -7.21 6.53 4.33
C GLY A 119 -8.70 6.20 4.22
N GLU A 120 -9.36 6.62 3.14
CA GLU A 120 -10.76 6.26 2.88
C GLU A 120 -10.93 4.73 2.71
N ILE A 121 -10.02 4.06 1.97
CA ILE A 121 -10.02 2.61 1.79
C ILE A 121 -9.95 1.88 3.14
N VAL A 122 -8.96 2.21 3.98
CA VAL A 122 -8.79 1.48 5.24
C VAL A 122 -9.89 1.80 6.25
N THR A 123 -10.43 3.02 6.24
CA THR A 123 -11.57 3.41 7.07
C THR A 123 -12.82 2.60 6.70
N ARG A 124 -13.08 2.43 5.40
CA ARG A 124 -14.20 1.59 4.92
C ARG A 124 -14.05 0.13 5.32
N ILE A 125 -12.84 -0.44 5.19
CA ILE A 125 -12.55 -1.81 5.64
C ILE A 125 -12.81 -1.94 7.15
N ARG A 126 -12.41 -0.95 7.96
CA ARG A 126 -12.62 -0.92 9.41
C ARG A 126 -14.09 -0.81 9.79
N CYS A 127 -14.89 -0.03 9.06
CA CYS A 127 -16.34 0.01 9.23
C CYS A 127 -16.99 -1.37 9.02
N ILE A 128 -16.47 -2.17 8.09
CA ILE A 128 -16.97 -3.52 7.79
C ILE A 128 -16.47 -4.53 8.82
N ALA A 129 -15.19 -4.48 9.15
CA ALA A 129 -14.51 -5.43 10.03
C ALA A 129 -13.58 -4.70 11.02
N PRO A 130 -14.13 -4.23 12.16
CA PRO A 130 -13.43 -3.31 13.07
C PRO A 130 -12.08 -3.80 13.60
N ARG A 131 -11.91 -5.12 13.75
CA ARG A 131 -10.69 -5.73 14.30
C ARG A 131 -9.83 -6.44 13.25
N MET A 132 -10.14 -6.32 11.96
CA MET A 132 -9.43 -7.04 10.89
C MET A 132 -7.94 -6.63 10.83
N PRO A 133 -6.96 -7.53 10.93
CA PRO A 133 -5.58 -7.15 10.71
C PRO A 133 -5.35 -6.65 9.27
N ILE A 134 -4.70 -5.50 9.11
CA ILE A 134 -4.43 -4.88 7.80
C ILE A 134 -2.94 -4.58 7.66
N ALA A 135 -2.30 -5.12 6.63
CA ALA A 135 -0.99 -4.65 6.16
C ALA A 135 -1.18 -3.72 4.98
N ALA A 136 -0.46 -2.60 4.97
CA ALA A 136 -0.32 -1.73 3.82
C ALA A 136 1.17 -1.56 3.48
N THR A 137 1.51 -1.73 2.20
CA THR A 137 2.79 -1.28 1.66
C THR A 137 2.55 -0.06 0.80
N LEU A 138 3.43 0.92 0.95
CA LEU A 138 3.29 2.26 0.42
C LEU A 138 4.48 2.65 -0.46
N ASP A 139 4.22 3.51 -1.44
CA ASP A 139 5.27 4.13 -2.24
C ASP A 139 6.12 5.09 -1.40
N TYR A 140 7.37 5.32 -1.82
CA TYR A 140 8.24 6.30 -1.20
C TYR A 140 7.63 7.71 -1.18
N HIS A 141 6.86 8.07 -2.21
CA HIS A 141 6.23 9.39 -2.34
C HIS A 141 4.88 9.51 -1.62
N THR A 142 4.62 8.65 -0.63
CA THR A 142 3.34 8.69 0.11
C THR A 142 3.13 10.00 0.86
N ASN A 143 1.95 10.56 0.70
CA ASN A 143 1.35 11.59 1.53
C ASN A 143 0.62 10.93 2.72
N LEU A 144 1.38 10.51 3.73
CA LEU A 144 0.86 9.73 4.85
C LEU A 144 -0.23 10.48 5.64
N SER A 145 -1.38 9.85 5.85
CA SER A 145 -2.48 10.38 6.65
C SER A 145 -2.60 9.74 8.02
N ARG A 146 -3.32 10.42 8.93
CA ARG A 146 -3.65 9.88 10.25
C ARG A 146 -4.58 8.68 10.11
N GLU A 147 -5.56 8.81 9.24
CA GLU A 147 -6.59 7.83 8.94
C GLU A 147 -5.95 6.50 8.53
N LEU A 148 -4.91 6.54 7.68
CA LEU A 148 -4.18 5.34 7.29
C LEU A 148 -3.48 4.68 8.48
N VAL A 149 -2.76 5.46 9.30
CA VAL A 149 -1.99 4.94 10.44
C VAL A 149 -2.89 4.41 11.56
N GLU A 150 -3.99 5.08 11.88
CA GLU A 150 -4.91 4.66 12.94
C GLU A 150 -5.71 3.40 12.57
N ASN A 151 -5.86 3.13 11.27
CA ASN A 151 -6.63 2.00 10.77
C ASN A 151 -5.78 0.82 10.27
N ALA A 152 -4.49 0.97 9.98
CA ALA A 152 -3.63 -0.15 9.62
C ALA A 152 -3.06 -0.87 10.87
N THR A 153 -2.68 -2.14 10.72
CA THR A 153 -1.93 -2.88 11.75
C THR A 153 -0.43 -2.79 11.49
N VAL A 154 -0.04 -2.87 10.23
CA VAL A 154 1.36 -2.75 9.78
C VAL A 154 1.41 -1.84 8.56
N ILE A 155 2.33 -0.89 8.56
CA ILE A 155 2.67 -0.07 7.40
C ILE A 155 4.16 -0.20 7.13
N THR A 156 4.51 -0.43 5.87
CA THR A 156 5.89 -0.34 5.36
C THR A 156 5.90 0.51 4.09
N GLY A 157 7.05 1.01 3.70
CA GLY A 157 7.21 1.63 2.40
C GLY A 157 8.57 1.38 1.78
N TYR A 158 8.68 1.74 0.51
CA TYR A 158 9.91 1.61 -0.27
C TYR A 158 11.02 2.48 0.33
N LYS A 159 12.28 2.06 0.16
CA LYS A 159 13.46 2.77 0.66
C LYS A 159 14.46 3.10 -0.44
N THR A 160 14.11 2.85 -1.70
CA THR A 160 14.93 3.18 -2.87
C THR A 160 14.18 4.08 -3.86
N TYR A 161 14.92 4.92 -4.60
CA TYR A 161 14.42 5.70 -5.72
C TYR A 161 15.53 5.77 -6.80
N PRO A 162 15.35 5.12 -7.97
CA PRO A 162 14.16 4.41 -8.44
C PRO A 162 13.78 3.20 -7.56
N HIS A 163 12.49 2.87 -7.51
CA HIS A 163 11.95 1.83 -6.64
C HIS A 163 12.34 0.44 -7.14
N ILE A 164 13.36 -0.14 -6.54
CA ILE A 164 13.82 -1.51 -6.83
C ILE A 164 13.51 -2.49 -5.70
N ASP A 165 13.17 -1.99 -4.52
CA ASP A 165 12.93 -2.75 -3.28
C ASP A 165 11.43 -2.97 -2.95
N MET A 166 10.59 -2.96 -3.99
CA MET A 166 9.13 -3.02 -3.84
C MET A 166 8.66 -4.36 -3.27
N TYR A 167 9.19 -5.49 -3.78
CA TYR A 167 8.85 -6.82 -3.25
C TYR A 167 9.30 -6.96 -1.80
N GLU A 168 10.51 -6.50 -1.46
CA GLU A 168 11.07 -6.57 -0.11
C GLU A 168 10.23 -5.79 0.90
N ALA A 169 9.72 -4.61 0.52
CA ALA A 169 8.80 -3.84 1.35
C ALA A 169 7.48 -4.60 1.59
N GLY A 170 6.89 -5.17 0.54
CA GLY A 170 5.70 -6.02 0.66
C GLY A 170 5.93 -7.26 1.53
N HIS A 171 7.06 -7.94 1.34
CA HIS A 171 7.43 -9.09 2.14
C HIS A 171 7.55 -8.73 3.61
N LEU A 172 8.21 -7.61 3.95
CA LEU A 172 8.33 -7.13 5.32
C LEU A 172 6.96 -6.83 5.95
N ALA A 173 6.09 -6.09 5.26
CA ALA A 173 4.74 -5.81 5.76
C ALA A 173 3.94 -7.10 5.99
N GLY A 174 3.98 -8.01 5.03
CA GLY A 174 3.24 -9.25 5.09
C GLY A 174 3.72 -10.16 6.22
N ASP A 175 5.04 -10.33 6.37
CA ASP A 175 5.65 -11.14 7.43
C ASP A 175 5.28 -10.62 8.82
N LEU A 176 5.38 -9.30 9.04
CA LEU A 176 4.99 -8.68 10.30
C LEU A 176 3.50 -8.91 10.62
N LEU A 177 2.62 -8.81 9.61
CA LEU A 177 1.20 -9.08 9.83
C LEU A 177 0.93 -10.55 10.18
N VAL A 178 1.59 -11.49 9.49
CA VAL A 178 1.47 -12.93 9.80
C VAL A 178 1.95 -13.22 11.22
N ARG A 179 3.09 -12.66 11.63
CA ARG A 179 3.60 -12.81 12.99
C ARG A 179 2.63 -12.22 14.03
N ALA A 180 1.94 -11.13 13.70
CA ALA A 180 0.87 -10.59 14.54
C ALA A 180 -0.36 -11.51 14.61
N LEU A 181 -0.79 -12.09 13.48
CA LEU A 181 -1.86 -13.09 13.42
C LEU A 181 -1.55 -14.36 14.23
N ASP A 182 -0.27 -14.72 14.31
CA ASP A 182 0.23 -15.84 15.11
C ASP A 182 0.40 -15.50 16.60
N GLY A 183 0.17 -14.24 16.99
CA GLY A 183 0.37 -13.77 18.37
C GLY A 183 1.83 -13.72 18.79
N GLN A 184 2.78 -13.72 17.84
CA GLN A 184 4.21 -13.66 18.11
C GLN A 184 4.69 -12.23 18.40
N ILE A 185 3.98 -11.23 17.87
CA ILE A 185 4.24 -9.82 18.08
C ILE A 185 2.94 -9.05 18.21
N GLU A 186 2.99 -7.87 18.83
CA GLU A 186 1.89 -6.91 18.89
C GLU A 186 2.41 -5.58 18.32
N PRO A 187 2.27 -5.35 17.00
CA PRO A 187 2.80 -4.15 16.36
C PRO A 187 2.12 -2.88 16.90
N VAL A 188 2.95 -1.88 17.19
CA VAL A 188 2.50 -0.51 17.48
C VAL A 188 3.17 0.44 16.50
N MET A 189 2.49 1.52 16.14
CA MET A 189 3.01 2.51 15.19
C MET A 189 3.21 3.87 15.87
N ALA A 190 4.36 4.48 15.59
CA ALA A 190 4.64 5.87 15.88
C ALA A 190 4.97 6.58 14.57
N TRP A 191 4.35 7.74 14.35
CA TRP A 191 4.52 8.52 13.13
C TRP A 191 4.58 10.01 13.46
N GLY A 192 5.15 10.80 12.55
CA GLY A 192 5.23 12.23 12.69
C GLY A 192 5.52 12.90 11.36
N TRP A 193 5.02 14.13 11.22
CA TRP A 193 5.21 14.96 10.04
C TRP A 193 6.17 16.10 10.33
N LYS A 194 6.93 16.50 9.31
CA LYS A 194 7.74 17.72 9.32
C LYS A 194 7.18 18.67 8.27
N PRO A 195 6.95 19.97 8.59
CA PRO A 195 6.47 20.98 7.65
C PRO A 195 7.54 21.36 6.63
N LEU A 196 7.94 20.40 5.80
CA LEU A 196 8.98 20.51 4.80
C LEU A 196 8.46 19.92 3.49
N LEU A 197 8.55 20.69 2.42
CA LEU A 197 8.37 20.19 1.06
C LEU A 197 9.76 19.95 0.46
N ALA A 198 10.13 18.69 0.29
CA ALA A 198 11.38 18.32 -0.35
C ALA A 198 11.20 18.39 -1.87
N SER A 199 12.23 18.84 -2.60
CA SER A 199 12.21 18.85 -4.06
C SER A 199 12.20 17.42 -4.60
N ILE A 200 11.16 17.05 -5.36
CA ILE A 200 11.02 15.71 -5.96
C ILE A 200 12.23 15.33 -6.83
N MET A 201 12.87 16.31 -7.47
CA MET A 201 14.09 16.14 -8.27
C MET A 201 15.33 15.76 -7.44
N ARG A 202 15.24 15.76 -6.11
CA ARG A 202 16.33 15.48 -5.15
C ARG A 202 15.88 14.49 -4.07
N HIS A 203 14.83 13.70 -4.34
CA HIS A 203 14.30 12.70 -3.41
C HIS A 203 15.12 11.42 -3.35
N ALA A 204 15.96 11.16 -4.35
CA ALA A 204 16.83 10.00 -4.38
C ALA A 204 17.67 9.92 -3.10
N PRO A 205 17.68 8.77 -2.39
CA PRO A 205 18.52 8.59 -1.21
C PRO A 205 20.00 8.91 -1.45
N GLU A 206 20.47 8.74 -2.69
CA GLU A 206 21.84 9.02 -3.13
C GLU A 206 22.16 10.53 -3.22
N ASP A 207 21.14 11.38 -3.36
CA ASP A 207 21.28 12.80 -3.70
C ASP A 207 21.21 13.76 -2.50
N GLY A 208 21.03 13.24 -1.27
CA GLY A 208 20.82 14.11 -0.12
C GLY A 208 20.52 13.40 1.20
N PRO A 209 19.96 14.15 2.18
CA PRO A 209 19.83 13.68 3.57
C PRO A 209 18.88 12.48 3.73
N SER A 210 18.04 12.19 2.73
CA SER A 210 17.20 11.00 2.72
C SER A 210 18.03 9.71 2.84
N GLY A 211 19.24 9.67 2.26
CA GLY A 211 20.14 8.53 2.36
C GLY A 211 20.54 8.21 3.80
N ASP A 212 20.97 9.23 4.55
CA ASP A 212 21.37 9.08 5.95
C ASP A 212 20.19 8.62 6.82
N ILE A 213 18.99 9.17 6.58
CA ILE A 213 17.77 8.80 7.31
C ILE A 213 17.36 7.35 6.99
N VAL A 214 17.40 6.95 5.72
CA VAL A 214 17.10 5.57 5.30
C VAL A 214 18.14 4.58 5.84
N ALA A 215 19.42 4.94 5.83
CA ALA A 215 20.48 4.12 6.41
C ALA A 215 20.27 3.92 7.92
N TYR A 216 19.90 4.98 8.63
CA TYR A 216 19.55 4.92 10.04
C TYR A 216 18.32 4.03 10.29
N ALA A 217 17.26 4.17 9.49
CA ALA A 217 16.08 3.32 9.56
C ALA A 217 16.43 1.83 9.38
N ARG A 218 17.23 1.49 8.36
CA ARG A 218 17.71 0.12 8.11
C ARG A 218 18.53 -0.43 9.28
N GLN A 219 19.38 0.41 9.90
CA GLN A 219 20.17 0.01 11.07
C GLN A 219 19.28 -0.29 12.28
N MET A 220 18.24 0.51 12.51
CA MET A 220 17.29 0.28 13.61
C MET A 220 16.52 -1.03 13.42
N GLU A 221 16.11 -1.33 12.19
CA GLU A 221 15.47 -2.60 11.82
C GLU A 221 16.42 -3.79 12.02
N ALA A 222 17.65 -3.70 11.50
CA ALA A 222 18.64 -4.77 11.58
C ALA A 222 19.03 -5.11 13.04
N ASN A 223 19.05 -4.12 13.92
CA ASN A 223 19.36 -4.29 15.33
C ASN A 223 18.13 -4.70 16.17
N GLY A 224 16.94 -4.84 15.56
CA GLY A 224 15.71 -5.23 16.25
C GLY A 224 15.15 -4.16 17.19
N ILE A 225 15.56 -2.89 17.04
CA ILE A 225 15.04 -1.77 17.84
C ILE A 225 13.59 -1.47 17.43
N VAL A 226 13.30 -1.61 16.13
CA VAL A 226 11.96 -1.45 15.54
C VAL A 226 11.69 -2.61 14.60
N LEU A 227 10.40 -2.91 14.38
CA LEU A 227 9.96 -3.92 13.43
C LEU A 227 10.11 -3.45 11.98
N ALA A 228 9.81 -2.18 11.73
CA ALA A 228 9.97 -1.49 10.46
C ALA A 228 10.11 0.02 10.70
N ALA A 229 10.83 0.71 9.82
CA ALA A 229 10.96 2.17 9.79
C ALA A 229 10.99 2.66 8.34
N THR A 230 10.14 3.63 8.02
CA THR A 230 9.97 4.16 6.66
C THR A 230 10.13 5.68 6.66
N LEU A 231 10.90 6.20 5.71
CA LEU A 231 10.93 7.62 5.36
C LEU A 231 10.00 7.82 4.16
N LEU A 232 9.11 8.81 4.25
CA LEU A 232 8.19 9.17 3.18
C LEU A 232 8.38 10.67 2.85
N PRO A 233 9.15 11.02 1.80
CA PRO A 233 9.37 12.43 1.44
C PRO A 233 8.19 13.16 0.82
N SER A 234 7.05 12.47 0.67
CA SER A 234 5.77 12.97 0.13
C SER A 234 5.79 13.29 -1.37
N PHE A 235 4.60 13.33 -1.99
CA PHE A 235 4.40 13.79 -3.36
C PHE A 235 3.84 15.23 -3.33
N PRO A 236 4.58 16.24 -3.84
CA PRO A 236 4.25 17.65 -3.62
C PRO A 236 3.34 18.28 -4.69
N HIS A 237 2.68 17.49 -5.54
CA HIS A 237 1.91 17.97 -6.70
C HIS A 237 0.43 17.55 -6.66
#